data_AF-A0A3B8J3Z8-F1
#
_entry.id   AF-A0A3B8J3Z8-F1
#
_cell.length_a   1.000
_cell.length_b   1.000
_cell.length_c   1.000
_cell.angle_alpha   90.00
_cell.angle_beta   90.00
_cell.angle_gamma   90.00
#
_symmetry.space_group_name_H-M   'P 1'
#
loop_
_entity.id
_entity.type
_entity.pdbx_description
1 polymer ?
#
loop_
_entity_poly.entity_id
_entity_poly.type
_entity_poly.pdbx_seq_one_letter_code
_entity_poly.pdbx_strand_id
1 'polypeptide(L)'
;SLQRKSKKEPATAELLPDDLTTHSYAFQNEELELLYAAIRQLKEVDRALILLYLDEKSHAEIAEILGTNPNNIGVRLLRIKERLKKLLDGKIN
;
A
#
# COMPACT_ATOMS: atom_id res chain seq x y z
N SER A 1 51.73 1.48 -24.52
CA SER A 1 51.33 2.28 -23.34
C SER A 1 49.91 2.79 -23.60
N LEU A 2 48.84 2.12 -23.15
CA LEU A 2 48.22 2.16 -21.81
C LEU A 2 47.84 3.59 -21.33
N GLN A 3 46.52 3.75 -21.11
CA GLN A 3 45.79 4.74 -20.27
C GLN A 3 45.39 6.07 -20.96
N ARG A 4 44.19 6.65 -20.77
CA ARG A 4 42.99 6.37 -19.95
C ARG A 4 41.81 7.23 -20.48
N LYS A 5 40.57 6.75 -20.23
CA LYS A 5 39.25 7.39 -20.45
C LYS A 5 39.14 8.81 -19.85
N SER A 6 38.29 9.69 -20.40
CA SER A 6 36.93 9.98 -19.87
C SER A 6 36.21 11.20 -20.50
N LYS A 7 34.97 10.93 -20.93
CA LYS A 7 33.70 11.65 -20.67
C LYS A 7 33.27 12.93 -21.41
N LYS A 8 31.95 12.83 -21.74
CA LYS A 8 30.91 13.83 -22.07
C LYS A 8 30.92 14.26 -23.54
N GLU A 9 29.83 14.19 -24.29
CA GLU A 9 28.44 14.59 -24.00
C GLU A 9 27.41 13.75 -24.84
N PRO A 10 26.18 14.23 -25.12
CA PRO A 10 24.97 14.23 -24.30
C PRO A 10 23.83 13.46 -25.04
N ALA A 11 22.56 13.73 -24.71
CA ALA A 11 21.34 13.26 -25.36
C ALA A 11 20.82 11.91 -24.82
N THR A 12 19.59 11.77 -24.34
CA THR A 12 18.44 12.66 -24.40
C THR A 12 17.66 12.37 -23.12
N ALA A 13 17.54 13.36 -22.24
CA ALA A 13 16.42 13.36 -21.31
C ALA A 13 15.19 13.59 -22.19
N GLU A 14 14.55 12.51 -22.62
CA GLU A 14 13.14 12.58 -23.01
C GLU A 14 12.38 12.98 -21.75
N LEU A 15 12.30 14.30 -21.55
CA LEU A 15 11.30 14.93 -20.72
C LEU A 15 9.96 14.58 -21.33
N LEU A 16 9.43 13.43 -20.93
CA LEU A 16 8.02 13.11 -21.07
C LEU A 16 7.23 14.26 -20.41
N PRO A 17 6.11 14.68 -21.01
CA PRO A 17 5.36 15.83 -20.53
C PRO A 17 5.02 15.66 -19.05
N ASP A 18 5.55 16.60 -18.25
CA ASP A 18 5.54 16.67 -16.77
C ASP A 18 4.13 16.64 -16.16
N ASP A 19 3.11 16.79 -17.01
CA ASP A 19 1.70 16.86 -16.63
C ASP A 19 1.09 15.49 -16.31
N LEU A 20 1.42 14.44 -17.08
CA LEU A 20 0.78 13.12 -16.92
C LEU A 20 1.39 12.30 -15.78
N THR A 21 2.71 12.37 -15.60
CA THR A 21 3.42 11.67 -14.54
C THR A 21 3.15 12.31 -13.18
N THR A 22 3.25 13.63 -13.07
CA THR A 22 3.04 14.35 -11.80
C THR A 22 1.62 14.20 -11.27
N HIS A 23 0.61 14.31 -12.14
CA HIS A 23 -0.78 14.06 -11.75
C HIS A 23 -0.98 12.62 -11.28
N SER A 24 -0.45 11.62 -12.00
CA SER A 24 -0.58 10.20 -11.60
C SER A 24 0.03 9.90 -10.23
N TYR A 25 1.17 10.50 -9.87
CA TYR A 25 1.75 10.32 -8.54
C TYR A 25 0.95 11.04 -7.45
N ALA A 26 0.39 12.22 -7.74
CA ALA A 26 -0.45 12.95 -6.79
C ALA A 26 -1.76 12.18 -6.47
N PHE A 27 -2.43 11.64 -7.50
CA PHE A 27 -3.64 10.83 -7.32
C PHE A 27 -3.37 9.54 -6.51
N GLN A 28 -2.28 8.83 -6.80
CA GLN A 28 -1.89 7.65 -6.03
C GLN A 28 -1.62 7.96 -4.55
N ASN A 29 -1.03 9.11 -4.26
CA ASN A 29 -0.80 9.54 -2.88
C ASN A 29 -2.12 9.84 -2.15
N GLU A 30 -3.10 10.43 -2.82
CA GLU A 30 -4.40 10.73 -2.22
C GLU A 30 -5.18 9.46 -1.86
N GLU A 31 -5.25 8.49 -2.78
CA GLU A 31 -5.89 7.19 -2.51
C GLU A 31 -5.22 6.44 -1.37
N LEU A 32 -3.89 6.48 -1.32
CA LEU A 32 -3.10 5.85 -0.26
C LEU A 32 -3.37 6.51 1.11
N GLU A 33 -3.42 7.83 1.17
CA GLU A 33 -3.77 8.57 2.39
C GLU A 33 -5.20 8.27 2.85
N LEU A 34 -6.15 8.17 1.92
CA LEU A 34 -7.53 7.77 2.21
C LEU A 34 -7.58 6.35 2.78
N LEU A 35 -6.82 5.40 2.23
CA LEU A 35 -6.72 4.04 2.75
C LEU A 35 -6.15 4.02 4.17
N TYR A 36 -5.05 4.74 4.43
CA TYR A 36 -4.48 4.84 5.77
C TYR A 36 -5.45 5.49 6.76
N ALA A 37 -6.18 6.53 6.34
CA ALA A 37 -7.22 7.15 7.14
C ALA A 37 -8.39 6.20 7.44
N ALA A 38 -8.77 5.34 6.50
CA ALA A 38 -9.79 4.31 6.71
C ALA A 38 -9.30 3.20 7.67
N ILE A 39 -8.04 2.75 7.53
CA ILE A 39 -7.43 1.76 8.44
C ILE A 39 -7.38 2.29 9.88
N ARG A 40 -7.09 3.58 10.07
CA ARG A 40 -7.09 4.23 11.39
C ARG A 40 -8.47 4.21 12.08
N GLN A 41 -9.56 4.14 11.33
CA GLN A 41 -10.93 4.06 11.85
C GLN A 41 -11.37 2.64 12.26
N LEU A 42 -10.56 1.62 11.96
CA LEU A 42 -10.82 0.26 12.41
C LEU A 42 -10.61 0.12 13.93
N LYS A 43 -11.30 -0.86 14.53
CA LYS A 43 -11.01 -1.27 15.91
C LYS A 43 -9.56 -1.74 16.00
N GLU A 44 -8.94 -1.58 17.16
CA GLU A 44 -7.51 -1.90 17.36
C GLU A 44 -7.12 -3.28 16.86
N VAL A 45 -7.88 -4.31 17.23
CA VAL A 45 -7.60 -5.69 16.82
C VAL A 45 -7.87 -5.91 15.32
N ASP A 46 -8.81 -5.18 14.71
CA ASP A 46 -9.05 -5.24 13.26
C ASP A 46 -7.90 -4.57 12.48
N ARG A 47 -7.41 -3.44 13.00
CA ARG A 47 -6.25 -2.70 12.46
C ARG A 47 -4.98 -3.55 12.54
N ALA A 48 -4.70 -4.16 13.69
CA ALA A 48 -3.54 -5.04 13.84
C ALA A 48 -3.59 -6.21 12.84
N LEU A 49 -4.76 -6.84 12.67
CA LEU A 49 -4.95 -7.95 11.74
C LEU A 49 -4.65 -7.54 10.29
N ILE A 50 -5.23 -6.43 9.80
CA ILE A 50 -5.00 -6.01 8.42
C ILE A 50 -3.55 -5.58 8.18
N LEU A 51 -2.89 -4.94 9.15
CA LEU A 51 -1.48 -4.56 9.04
C LEU A 51 -0.58 -5.79 8.94
N LEU A 52 -0.77 -6.79 9.80
CA LEU A 52 0.00 -8.03 9.73
C LEU A 52 -0.24 -8.78 8.40
N TYR A 53 -1.47 -8.75 7.89
CA TYR A 53 -1.78 -9.33 6.58
C TYR A 53 -1.07 -8.59 5.42
N LEU A 54 -0.95 -7.26 5.51
CA LEU A 54 -0.19 -6.46 4.54
C LEU A 54 1.32 -6.71 4.64
N ASP A 55 1.83 -7.04 5.83
CA ASP A 55 3.20 -7.51 6.07
C ASP A 55 3.40 -9.00 5.68
N GLU A 56 2.52 -9.52 4.81
CA GLU A 56 2.55 -10.88 4.25
C GLU A 56 2.52 -12.03 5.28
N LYS A 57 2.03 -11.77 6.50
CA LYS A 57 1.85 -12.83 7.50
C LYS A 57 0.74 -13.80 7.11
N SER A 58 1.01 -15.10 7.28
CA SER A 58 0.00 -16.13 7.09
C SER A 58 -1.10 -16.02 8.16
N HIS A 59 -2.28 -16.57 7.87
CA HIS A 59 -3.38 -16.59 8.85
C HIS A 59 -2.98 -17.28 10.17
N ALA A 60 -2.10 -18.28 10.13
CA ALA A 60 -1.60 -18.97 11.31
C ALA A 60 -0.71 -18.07 12.17
N GLU A 61 0.27 -17.40 11.57
CA GLU A 61 1.15 -16.45 12.27
C GLU A 61 0.36 -15.29 12.86
N ILE A 62 -0.62 -14.75 12.12
CA ILE A 62 -1.51 -13.69 12.62
C ILE A 62 -2.29 -14.17 13.85
N ALA A 63 -2.81 -15.40 13.82
CA ALA A 63 -3.55 -15.96 14.93
C ALA A 63 -2.68 -16.11 16.18
N GLU A 64 -1.44 -16.58 16.00
CA GLU A 64 -0.45 -16.70 17.06
C GLU A 64 -0.08 -15.34 17.67
N ILE A 65 0.28 -14.36 16.83
CA ILE A 65 0.65 -12.99 17.26
C ILE A 65 -0.49 -12.33 18.03
N LEU A 66 -1.72 -12.48 17.56
CA LEU A 66 -2.89 -11.86 18.18
C LEU A 66 -3.50 -12.70 19.33
N GLY A 67 -2.96 -13.90 19.60
CA GLY A 67 -3.48 -14.80 20.64
C GLY A 67 -4.93 -15.26 20.39
N THR A 68 -5.29 -15.51 19.13
CA THR A 68 -6.66 -15.87 18.69
C THR A 68 -6.68 -17.19 17.93
N ASN A 69 -7.89 -17.74 17.70
CA ASN A 69 -8.07 -18.94 16.89
C ASN A 69 -7.88 -18.64 15.38
N PRO A 70 -7.02 -19.39 14.66
CA PRO A 70 -6.77 -19.19 13.22
C PRO A 70 -8.01 -19.35 12.34
N ASN A 71 -8.99 -20.15 12.75
CA ASN A 71 -10.22 -20.41 11.99
C ASN A 71 -11.03 -19.14 11.72
N ASN A 72 -10.87 -18.11 12.56
CA ASN A 72 -11.63 -16.87 12.44
C ASN A 72 -10.90 -15.76 11.66
N ILE A 73 -9.61 -15.92 11.36
CA ILE A 73 -8.79 -14.87 10.73
C ILE A 73 -9.30 -14.54 9.33
N GLY A 74 -9.54 -15.54 8.48
CA GLY A 74 -10.00 -15.32 7.10
C GLY A 74 -11.36 -14.61 7.02
N VAL A 75 -12.33 -15.05 7.83
CA VAL A 75 -13.66 -14.43 7.89
C VAL A 75 -13.57 -13.00 8.41
N ARG A 76 -12.72 -12.76 9.41
CA ARG A 76 -12.53 -11.43 9.99
C ARG A 76 -11.84 -10.49 9.00
N LEU A 77 -10.83 -10.99 8.28
CA LEU A 77 -10.15 -10.25 7.22
C LEU A 77 -11.14 -9.83 6.11
N LEU A 78 -12.03 -10.73 5.69
CA LEU A 78 -13.07 -10.41 4.71
C LEU A 78 -13.95 -9.25 5.20
N ARG A 79 -14.45 -9.32 6.43
CA ARG A 79 -15.26 -8.24 7.04
C ARG A 79 -14.50 -6.92 7.14
N ILE A 80 -13.20 -6.96 7.42
CA ILE A 80 -12.35 -5.76 7.46
C ILE A 80 -12.26 -5.15 6.06
N LYS A 81 -11.99 -5.96 5.02
CA LYS A 81 -11.94 -5.50 3.63
C LYS A 81 -13.27 -4.90 3.18
N GLU A 82 -14.40 -5.51 3.51
CA GLU A 82 -15.74 -4.95 3.24
C GLU A 82 -15.96 -3.61 3.94
N ARG A 83 -15.50 -3.49 5.19
CA ARG A 83 -15.64 -2.27 5.98
C ARG A 83 -14.76 -1.14 5.43
N LEU A 84 -13.53 -1.45 5.01
CA LEU A 84 -12.66 -0.50 4.30
C LEU A 84 -13.30 -0.05 2.99
N LYS A 85 -13.85 -0.99 2.20
CA LYS A 85 -14.59 -0.65 0.97
C LYS A 85 -15.72 0.34 1.24
N LYS A 86 -16.53 0.12 2.28
CA LYS A 86 -17.60 1.05 2.68
C LYS A 86 -17.08 2.43 3.13
N LEU A 87 -15.93 2.47 3.81
CA LEU A 87 -15.32 3.74 4.23
C LEU A 87 -14.76 4.54 3.06
N LEU A 88 -14.36 3.86 1.99
CA LEU A 88 -13.76 4.42 0.79
C LEU A 88 -14.76 4.60 -0.36
N ASP A 89 -15.98 4.07 -0.22
CA ASP A 89 -17.02 4.16 -1.23
C ASP A 89 -17.34 5.62 -1.57
N GLY A 90 -17.31 5.95 -2.86
CA GLY A 90 -17.46 7.32 -3.38
C GLY A 90 -16.30 8.27 -3.11
N LYS A 91 -15.18 7.79 -2.53
CA LYS A 91 -13.94 8.58 -2.30
C LYS A 91 -12.79 8.20 -3.22
N ILE A 92 -12.88 7.05 -3.86
CA ILE A 92 -11.93 6.58 -4.88
C ILE A 92 -12.70 6.61 -6.20
N ASN A 93 -12.22 7.40 -7.18
CA ASN A 93 -12.85 7.64 -8.48
C ASN A 93 -11.92 7.22 -9.62
#